data_AF-A0A7C2IQR2-F1
#
_entry.id   AF-A0A7C2IQR2-F1
#
_cell.length_a   1.000
_cell.length_b   1.000
_cell.length_c   1.000
_cell.angle_alpha   90.00
_cell.angle_beta   90.00
_cell.angle_gamma   90.00
#
_symmetry.space_group_name_H-M   'P 1'
#
loop_
_entity.id
_entity.type
_entity.pdbx_description
1 polymer ?
#
loop_
_entity_poly.entity_id
_entity_poly.type
_entity_poly.pdbx_seq_one_letter_code
_entity_poly.pdbx_strand_id
1 'polypeptide(L)'
;MNDGHFRHLLALATRLEETLQQIEKVAVEGRSPADPCCRLTPLPQACWLSLRESLERARTIFSRHAAQLLPGIEAHLGRVESLETSFYWLRLLLNTLQDEVQRELEPVRFEQQYGALPPAEQDALQHLHRALHRSLVQMHQVVTSCKESRGNG
;
A
#
# COMPACT_ATOMS: atom_id res chain seq x y z
N MET A 1 -19.85 -16.34 -2.01
CA MET A 1 -18.81 -15.34 -2.33
C MET A 1 -17.74 -15.44 -1.25
N ASN A 2 -16.45 -15.53 -1.61
CA ASN A 2 -15.40 -15.76 -0.62
C ASN A 2 -15.10 -14.46 0.12
N ASP A 3 -15.06 -14.52 1.45
CA ASP A 3 -14.68 -13.43 2.37
C ASP A 3 -13.34 -12.78 1.96
N GLY A 4 -12.43 -13.56 1.36
CA GLY A 4 -11.19 -13.04 0.79
C GLY A 4 -11.36 -12.02 -0.35
N HIS A 5 -12.35 -12.19 -1.23
CA HIS A 5 -12.59 -11.22 -2.32
C HIS A 5 -13.19 -9.92 -1.79
N PHE A 6 -14.07 -10.02 -0.79
CA PHE A 6 -14.65 -8.85 -0.12
C PHE A 6 -13.56 -7.99 0.52
N ARG A 7 -12.72 -8.62 1.35
CA ARG A 7 -11.63 -7.92 2.04
C ARG A 7 -10.63 -7.35 1.06
N HIS A 8 -10.27 -8.06 -0.01
CA HIS A 8 -9.36 -7.54 -1.02
C HIS A 8 -9.89 -6.27 -1.72
N LEU A 9 -11.18 -6.24 -2.08
CA LEU A 9 -11.78 -5.03 -2.68
C LEU A 9 -11.84 -3.86 -1.70
N LEU A 10 -12.10 -4.11 -0.41
CA LEU A 10 -12.00 -3.10 0.62
C LEU A 10 -10.56 -2.54 0.74
N ALA A 11 -9.55 -3.39 0.53
CA ALA A 11 -8.13 -3.02 0.61
C ALA A 11 -7.79 -2.00 -0.47
N LEU A 12 -8.24 -2.31 -1.69
CA LEU A 12 -8.06 -1.48 -2.85
C LEU A 12 -8.81 -0.16 -2.70
N ALA A 13 -10.01 -0.17 -2.10
CA ALA A 13 -10.76 1.04 -1.79
C ALA A 13 -9.97 1.96 -0.85
N THR A 14 -9.48 1.43 0.28
CA THR A 14 -8.69 2.19 1.25
C THR A 14 -7.39 2.71 0.62
N ARG A 15 -6.67 1.87 -0.11
CA ARG A 15 -5.41 2.26 -0.77
C ARG A 15 -5.62 3.33 -1.84
N LEU A 16 -6.73 3.27 -2.58
CA LEU A 16 -7.12 4.32 -3.53
C LEU A 16 -7.30 5.65 -2.80
N GLU A 17 -8.07 5.68 -1.72
CA GLU A 17 -8.31 6.90 -0.93
C GLU A 17 -7.01 7.50 -0.36
N GLU A 18 -6.16 6.66 0.24
CA GLU A 18 -4.86 7.09 0.76
C GLU A 18 -3.96 7.67 -0.35
N THR A 19 -3.95 7.03 -1.52
CA THR A 19 -3.16 7.50 -2.67
C THR A 19 -3.70 8.83 -3.20
N LEU A 20 -5.03 8.98 -3.30
CA LEU A 20 -5.66 10.24 -3.71
C LEU A 20 -5.30 11.38 -2.74
N GLN A 21 -5.33 11.12 -1.42
CA GLN A 21 -4.91 12.10 -0.41
C GLN A 21 -3.43 12.46 -0.52
N GLN A 22 -2.56 11.50 -0.83
CA GLN A 22 -1.14 11.79 -1.06
C GLN A 22 -0.93 12.65 -2.32
N ILE A 23 -1.62 12.35 -3.41
CA ILE A 23 -1.58 13.16 -4.64
C ILE A 23 -2.01 14.59 -4.34
N GLU A 24 -3.09 14.78 -3.58
CA GLU A 24 -3.54 16.12 -3.19
C GLU A 24 -2.50 16.87 -2.35
N LYS A 25 -1.89 16.22 -1.36
CA LYS A 25 -0.82 16.82 -0.54
C LYS A 25 0.40 17.22 -1.38
N VAL A 26 0.77 16.42 -2.37
CA VAL A 26 1.87 16.75 -3.30
C VAL A 26 1.48 17.93 -4.19
N ALA A 27 0.31 17.83 -4.85
CA ALA A 27 -0.13 18.77 -5.85
C ALA A 27 -0.47 20.15 -5.28
N VAL A 28 -1.08 20.20 -4.09
CA VAL A 28 -1.58 21.44 -3.48
C VAL A 28 -0.61 21.99 -2.44
N GLU A 29 -0.08 21.13 -1.58
CA GLU A 29 0.76 21.57 -0.45
C GLU A 29 2.26 21.49 -0.72
N GLY A 30 2.65 20.91 -1.87
CA GLY A 30 4.06 20.73 -2.21
C GLY A 30 4.80 19.87 -1.18
N ARG A 31 4.11 18.93 -0.52
CA ARG A 31 4.78 18.02 0.44
C ARG A 31 5.36 16.83 -0.31
N SER A 32 6.66 16.60 -0.19
CA SER A 32 7.26 15.39 -0.73
C SER A 32 6.73 14.16 0.03
N PRO A 33 6.31 13.10 -0.67
CA PRO A 33 5.91 11.85 -0.04
C PRO A 33 7.12 11.02 0.43
N ALA A 34 8.32 11.32 -0.11
CA ALA A 34 9.56 10.61 0.20
C ALA A 34 10.34 11.22 1.38
N ASP A 35 10.21 12.54 1.60
CA ASP A 35 10.90 13.25 2.68
C ASP A 35 10.02 14.40 3.21
N PRO A 36 9.48 14.30 4.45
CA PRO A 36 8.67 15.35 5.05
C PRO A 36 9.36 16.71 5.20
N CYS A 37 10.70 16.73 5.22
CA CYS A 37 11.50 17.95 5.31
C CYS A 37 11.69 18.63 3.94
N CYS A 38 11.49 17.90 2.84
CA CYS A 38 11.59 18.45 1.49
C CYS A 38 10.25 19.01 0.99
N ARG A 39 10.32 20.20 0.38
CA ARG A 39 9.19 20.83 -0.29
C ARG A 39 9.34 20.70 -1.81
N LEU A 40 8.26 20.26 -2.44
CA LEU A 40 8.07 20.29 -3.87
C LEU A 40 7.33 21.58 -4.24
N THR A 41 7.48 22.04 -5.49
CA THR A 41 6.67 23.14 -6.00
C THR A 41 5.23 22.64 -6.22
N PRO A 42 4.22 23.27 -5.60
CA PRO A 42 2.83 22.93 -5.87
C PRO A 42 2.45 23.15 -7.34
N LEU A 43 1.45 22.41 -7.82
CA LEU A 43 0.91 22.60 -9.14
C LEU A 43 0.20 23.96 -9.26
N PRO A 44 0.27 24.63 -10.42
CA PRO A 44 -0.61 25.76 -10.71
C PRO A 44 -2.07 25.35 -10.57
N GLN A 45 -2.91 26.27 -10.08
CA GLN A 45 -4.32 25.99 -9.78
C GLN A 45 -5.09 25.41 -10.97
N ALA A 46 -4.87 25.92 -12.18
CA ALA A 46 -5.52 25.40 -13.39
C ALA A 46 -5.15 23.94 -13.68
N CYS A 47 -3.88 23.56 -13.47
CA CYS A 47 -3.40 22.19 -13.62
C CYS A 47 -3.98 21.28 -12.53
N TRP A 48 -4.03 21.75 -11.28
CA TRP A 48 -4.64 21.00 -10.19
C TRP A 48 -6.13 20.74 -10.44
N LEU A 49 -6.90 21.74 -10.87
CA LEU A 49 -8.33 21.58 -11.16
C LEU A 49 -8.58 20.50 -12.22
N SER A 50 -7.79 20.49 -13.30
CA SER A 50 -7.89 19.48 -14.35
C SER A 50 -7.52 18.07 -13.86
N LEU A 51 -6.51 17.95 -12.98
CA LEU A 51 -6.12 16.69 -12.39
C LEU A 51 -7.19 16.19 -11.40
N ARG A 52 -7.66 17.07 -10.52
CA ARG A 52 -8.68 16.79 -9.50
C ARG A 52 -9.96 16.21 -10.13
N GLU A 53 -10.44 16.78 -11.24
CA GLU A 53 -11.60 16.23 -11.94
C GLU A 53 -11.38 14.78 -12.40
N SER A 54 -10.17 14.46 -12.86
CA SER A 54 -9.85 13.11 -13.32
C SER A 54 -9.74 12.13 -12.15
N LEU A 55 -9.19 12.58 -11.03
CA LEU A 55 -9.13 11.80 -9.78
C LEU A 55 -10.52 11.51 -9.21
N GLU A 56 -11.41 12.51 -9.17
CA GLU A 56 -12.80 12.33 -8.73
C GLU A 56 -13.59 11.39 -9.64
N ARG A 57 -13.35 11.47 -10.96
CA ARG A 57 -13.92 10.49 -11.91
C ARG A 57 -13.43 9.08 -11.63
N ALA A 58 -12.12 8.90 -11.40
CA ALA A 58 -11.55 7.59 -11.07
C ALA A 58 -12.15 7.01 -9.77
N ARG A 59 -12.25 7.84 -8.73
CA ARG A 59 -12.90 7.51 -7.46
C ARG A 59 -14.35 7.07 -7.67
N THR A 60 -15.13 7.87 -8.39
CA THR A 60 -16.54 7.59 -8.68
C THR A 60 -16.72 6.27 -9.45
N ILE A 61 -15.88 6.02 -10.45
CA ILE A 61 -15.89 4.78 -11.23
C ILE A 61 -15.60 3.59 -10.31
N PHE A 62 -14.55 3.69 -9.49
CA PHE A 62 -14.19 2.64 -8.56
C PHE A 62 -15.33 2.35 -7.57
N SER A 63 -15.84 3.37 -6.88
CA SER A 63 -16.92 3.21 -5.89
C SER A 63 -18.18 2.60 -6.51
N ARG A 64 -18.57 3.05 -7.71
CA ARG A 64 -19.75 2.50 -8.42
C ARG A 64 -19.59 1.02 -8.74
N HIS A 65 -18.44 0.62 -9.28
CA HIS A 65 -18.22 -0.77 -9.64
C HIS A 65 -17.94 -1.66 -8.42
N ALA A 66 -17.27 -1.14 -7.40
CA ALA A 66 -17.09 -1.81 -6.13
C ALA A 66 -18.44 -2.09 -5.45
N ALA A 67 -19.36 -1.12 -5.44
CA ALA A 67 -20.72 -1.30 -4.91
C ALA A 67 -21.55 -2.32 -5.69
N GLN A 68 -21.35 -2.43 -7.01
CA GLN A 68 -21.97 -3.47 -7.84
C GLN A 68 -21.42 -4.86 -7.53
N LEU A 69 -20.11 -4.97 -7.30
CA LEU A 69 -19.46 -6.22 -6.93
C LEU A 69 -19.79 -6.63 -5.50
N LEU A 70 -19.95 -5.66 -4.60
CA LEU A 70 -20.12 -5.84 -3.16
C LEU A 70 -21.18 -4.86 -2.61
N PRO A 71 -22.47 -5.25 -2.65
CA PRO A 71 -23.54 -4.47 -2.04
C PRO A 71 -23.26 -4.27 -0.54
N GLY A 72 -23.26 -3.01 -0.08
CA GLY A 72 -23.06 -2.68 1.34
C GLY A 72 -21.60 -2.47 1.79
N ILE A 73 -20.65 -2.36 0.86
CA ILE A 73 -19.24 -2.02 1.17
C ILE A 73 -19.11 -0.71 1.96
N GLU A 74 -19.99 0.26 1.71
CA GLU A 74 -20.05 1.56 2.38
C GLU A 74 -20.33 1.42 3.88
N ALA A 75 -21.17 0.45 4.29
CA ALA A 75 -21.51 0.19 5.68
C ALA A 75 -20.38 -0.52 6.46
N HIS A 76 -19.35 -0.99 5.77
CA HIS A 76 -18.18 -1.64 6.37
C HIS A 76 -17.02 -0.65 6.59
N LEU A 77 -17.06 0.52 5.93
CA LEU A 77 -16.08 1.58 6.15
C LEU A 77 -16.26 2.18 7.56
N GLY A 78 -15.26 1.99 8.42
CA GLY A 78 -15.24 2.54 9.79
C GLY A 78 -15.79 1.60 10.88
N ARG A 79 -16.16 0.37 10.55
CA ARG A 79 -16.57 -0.64 11.55
C ARG A 79 -15.34 -1.33 12.14
N VAL A 80 -15.36 -1.60 13.45
CA VAL A 80 -14.34 -2.46 14.09
C VAL A 80 -14.59 -3.90 13.67
N GLU A 81 -13.62 -4.50 12.97
CA GLU A 81 -13.69 -5.88 12.49
C GLU A 81 -13.24 -6.89 13.55
N SER A 82 -13.51 -8.19 13.30
CA SER A 82 -13.06 -9.26 14.20
C SER A 82 -11.53 -9.39 14.19
N LEU A 83 -10.98 -9.99 15.24
CA LEU A 83 -9.54 -10.25 15.33
C LEU A 83 -9.03 -11.16 14.20
N GLU A 84 -9.84 -12.13 13.75
CA GLU A 84 -9.51 -12.98 12.59
C GLU A 84 -9.37 -12.17 11.31
N THR A 85 -10.21 -11.13 11.17
CA THR A 85 -10.11 -10.20 10.05
C THR A 85 -8.84 -9.36 10.14
N SER A 86 -8.46 -8.90 11.33
CA SER A 86 -7.17 -8.24 11.55
C SER A 86 -5.97 -9.11 11.16
N PHE A 87 -5.97 -10.40 11.52
CA PHE A 87 -4.87 -11.31 11.12
C PHE A 87 -4.82 -11.54 9.61
N TYR A 88 -5.98 -11.66 8.95
CA TYR A 88 -6.03 -11.73 7.50
C TYR A 88 -5.43 -10.47 6.85
N TRP A 89 -5.80 -9.29 7.35
CA TRP A 89 -5.29 -8.02 6.88
C TRP A 89 -3.78 -7.89 7.03
N LEU A 90 -3.27 -8.21 8.21
CA LEU A 90 -1.83 -8.19 8.46
C LEU A 90 -1.09 -9.13 7.50
N ARG A 91 -1.63 -10.33 7.24
CA ARG A 91 -1.02 -11.25 6.29
C ARG A 91 -1.05 -10.73 4.86
N LEU A 92 -2.17 -10.14 4.43
CA LEU A 92 -2.30 -9.53 3.10
C LEU A 92 -1.31 -8.39 2.93
N LEU A 93 -1.23 -7.47 3.89
CA LEU A 93 -0.33 -6.32 3.85
C LEU A 93 1.14 -6.73 3.87
N LEU A 94 1.52 -7.72 4.68
CA LEU A 94 2.88 -8.26 4.70
C LEU A 94 3.26 -8.92 3.37
N ASN A 95 2.33 -9.66 2.75
CA ASN A 95 2.53 -10.20 1.41
C ASN A 95 2.71 -9.09 0.38
N THR A 96 1.92 -8.02 0.44
CA THR A 96 2.08 -6.85 -0.45
C THR A 96 3.44 -6.18 -0.26
N LEU A 97 3.91 -6.01 0.99
CA LEU A 97 5.26 -5.49 1.26
C LEU A 97 6.35 -6.38 0.66
N GLN A 98 6.18 -7.70 0.71
CA GLN A 98 7.08 -8.64 0.08
C GLN A 98 7.02 -8.59 -1.46
N ASP A 99 5.83 -8.53 -2.04
CA ASP A 99 5.63 -8.63 -3.48
C ASP A 99 5.89 -7.32 -4.24
N GLU A 100 5.66 -6.16 -3.62
CA GLU A 100 5.86 -4.86 -4.25
C GLU A 100 7.19 -4.25 -3.80
N VAL A 101 7.39 -4.06 -2.50
CA VAL A 101 8.55 -3.30 -1.99
C VAL A 101 9.82 -4.14 -1.96
N GLN A 102 9.78 -5.34 -1.38
CA GLN A 102 10.97 -6.18 -1.28
C GLN A 102 11.50 -6.57 -2.67
N ARG A 103 10.58 -6.89 -3.59
CA ARG A 103 10.91 -7.25 -4.98
C ARG A 103 11.53 -6.12 -5.78
N GLU A 104 11.15 -4.86 -5.55
CA GLU A 104 11.78 -3.71 -6.20
C GLU A 104 13.21 -3.48 -5.71
N LEU A 105 13.53 -3.92 -4.49
CA LEU A 105 14.88 -3.81 -3.91
C LEU A 105 15.81 -4.98 -4.28
N GLU A 106 15.35 -5.93 -5.10
CA GLU A 106 16.22 -6.98 -5.62
C GLU A 106 17.31 -6.37 -6.53
N PRO A 107 18.61 -6.56 -6.26
CA PRO A 107 19.67 -5.84 -6.95
C PRO A 107 19.61 -5.95 -8.48
N VAL A 108 19.33 -7.15 -8.98
CA VAL A 108 19.22 -7.41 -10.42
C VAL A 108 18.07 -6.62 -11.04
N ARG A 109 16.90 -6.56 -10.39
CA ARG A 109 15.73 -5.83 -10.89
C ARG A 109 15.92 -4.33 -10.77
N PHE A 110 16.52 -3.89 -9.66
CA PHE A 110 16.84 -2.49 -9.43
C PHE A 110 17.81 -1.97 -10.51
N GLU A 111 18.89 -2.70 -10.80
CA GLU A 111 19.84 -2.30 -11.84
C GLU A 111 19.23 -2.32 -13.25
N GLN A 112 18.30 -3.24 -13.53
CA GLN A 112 17.55 -3.26 -14.79
C GLN A 112 16.65 -2.02 -14.96
N GLN A 113 16.08 -1.52 -13.88
CA GLN A 113 15.13 -0.41 -13.91
C GLN A 113 15.79 0.96 -13.81
N TYR A 114 16.88 1.08 -13.04
CA TYR A 114 17.50 2.36 -12.69
C TYR A 114 18.96 2.50 -13.16
N GLY A 115 19.56 1.43 -13.70
CA GLY A 115 20.94 1.40 -14.18
C GLY A 115 21.93 0.80 -13.18
N ALA A 116 23.16 0.59 -13.63
CA ALA A 116 24.21 -0.05 -12.83
C ALA A 116 24.57 0.79 -11.60
N LEU A 117 24.70 0.12 -10.45
CA LEU A 117 25.09 0.72 -9.19
C LEU A 117 26.61 0.62 -8.98
N PRO A 118 27.26 1.63 -8.38
CA PRO A 118 28.60 1.49 -7.83
C PRO A 118 28.68 0.34 -6.80
N PRO A 119 29.84 -0.32 -6.63
CA PRO A 119 29.96 -1.46 -5.72
C PRO A 119 29.48 -1.19 -4.29
N ALA A 120 29.78 -0.01 -3.74
CA ALA A 120 29.34 0.38 -2.40
C ALA A 120 27.81 0.50 -2.27
N GLU A 121 27.14 1.00 -3.31
CA GLU A 121 25.68 1.12 -3.34
C GLU A 121 25.01 -0.24 -3.56
N GLN A 122 25.64 -1.11 -4.37
CA GLN A 122 25.19 -2.47 -4.57
C GLN A 122 25.24 -3.28 -3.26
N ASP A 123 26.34 -3.16 -2.51
CA ASP A 123 26.47 -3.79 -1.19
C ASP A 123 25.44 -3.26 -0.19
N ALA A 124 25.19 -1.95 -0.17
CA ALA A 124 24.17 -1.33 0.66
C ALA A 124 22.75 -1.81 0.31
N LEU A 125 22.42 -1.88 -0.99
CA LEU A 125 21.13 -2.37 -1.47
C LEU A 125 20.94 -3.86 -1.12
N GLN A 126 21.98 -4.68 -1.29
CA GLN A 126 21.95 -6.09 -0.87
C GLN A 126 21.72 -6.23 0.63
N HIS A 127 22.39 -5.40 1.44
CA HIS A 127 22.20 -5.41 2.89
C HIS A 127 20.77 -5.01 3.27
N LEU A 128 20.25 -3.95 2.67
CA LEU A 128 18.88 -3.47 2.86
C LEU A 128 17.85 -4.55 2.49
N HIS A 129 17.98 -5.15 1.30
CA HIS A 129 17.08 -6.21 0.83
C HIS A 129 17.06 -7.40 1.80
N ARG A 130 18.23 -7.87 2.28
CA ARG A 130 18.31 -8.97 3.25
C ARG A 130 17.74 -8.57 4.62
N ALA A 131 17.99 -7.36 5.08
CA ALA A 131 17.45 -6.86 6.35
C ALA A 131 15.93 -6.76 6.32
N LEU A 132 15.36 -6.22 5.24
CA LEU A 132 13.91 -6.16 5.03
C LEU A 132 13.31 -7.56 4.95
N HIS A 133 13.90 -8.46 4.17
CA HIS A 133 13.41 -9.84 4.05
C HIS A 133 13.35 -10.55 5.41
N ARG A 134 14.42 -10.48 6.21
CA ARG A 134 14.43 -11.07 7.56
C ARG A 134 13.34 -10.48 8.46
N SER A 135 13.13 -9.17 8.39
CA SER A 135 12.09 -8.48 9.16
C SER A 135 10.70 -8.95 8.75
N LEU A 136 10.42 -9.06 7.44
CA LEU A 136 9.14 -9.57 6.92
C LEU A 136 8.88 -11.02 7.35
N VAL A 137 9.89 -11.89 7.30
CA VAL A 137 9.78 -13.27 7.78
C VAL A 137 9.42 -13.31 9.27
N GLN A 138 10.08 -12.50 10.10
CA GLN A 138 9.76 -12.40 11.52
C GLN A 138 8.34 -11.89 11.77
N MET A 139 7.90 -10.86 11.04
CA MET A 139 6.53 -10.34 11.14
C MET A 139 5.49 -11.40 10.76
N HIS A 140 5.73 -12.16 9.69
CA HIS A 140 4.87 -13.28 9.30
C HIS A 140 4.79 -14.37 10.38
N GLN A 141 5.91 -14.70 11.02
CA GLN A 141 5.95 -15.66 12.13
C GLN A 141 5.11 -15.16 13.31
N VAL A 142 5.30 -13.90 13.72
CA VAL A 142 4.52 -13.31 14.82
C VAL A 142 3.02 -13.34 14.54
N VAL A 143 2.59 -12.91 13.35
CA VAL A 143 1.18 -12.94 12.95
C VAL A 143 0.61 -14.36 12.98
N THR A 144 1.39 -15.35 12.57
CA THR A 144 0.99 -16.76 12.57
C THR A 144 0.89 -17.31 14.00
N SER A 145 1.92 -17.11 14.83
CA SER A 145 1.95 -17.60 16.22
C SER A 145 0.88 -16.95 17.11
N CYS A 146 0.58 -15.66 16.89
CA CYS A 146 -0.51 -14.98 17.59
C CYS A 146 -1.88 -15.57 17.24
N LYS A 147 -2.08 -16.01 16.00
CA LYS A 147 -3.31 -16.68 15.57
C LYS A 147 -3.42 -18.08 16.20
N GLU A 148 -2.34 -18.85 16.20
CA GLU A 148 -2.32 -20.24 16.69
C GLU A 148 -2.49 -20.34 18.22
N SER A 149 -1.84 -19.45 18.97
CA SER A 149 -1.90 -19.44 20.44
C SER A 149 -3.30 -19.12 20.99
N ARG A 150 -4.22 -18.66 20.14
CA ARG A 150 -5.61 -18.31 20.47
C ARG A 150 -6.65 -19.29 19.93
N GLY A 151 -6.28 -20.16 18.99
CA GLY A 151 -7.17 -21.23 18.49
C GLY A 151 -7.25 -22.46 19.39
N ASN A 152 -6.37 -22.55 20.40
CA ASN A 152 -6.25 -23.66 21.35
C ASN A 152 -6.78 -23.34 22.77
N GLY A 153 -7.53 -22.24 22.94
CA GLY A 153 -8.14 -21.84 24.22
C GLY A 153 -9.59 -21.43 24.03
#